data_AF-A0A2E5IFV6-F1
#
_entry.id   AF-A0A2E5IFV6-F1
#
_cell.length_a   1.000
_cell.length_b   1.000
_cell.length_c   1.000
_cell.angle_alpha   90.00
_cell.angle_beta   90.00
_cell.angle_gamma   90.00
#
_symmetry.space_group_name_H-M   'P 1'
#
loop_
_entity.id
_entity.type
_entity.pdbx_description
1 polymer ?
#
loop_
_entity_poly.entity_id
_entity_poly.type
_entity_poly.pdbx_seq_one_letter_code
_entity_poly.pdbx_strand_id
1 'polypeptide(L)' 'QTVVGKMEFMAMDIFLEEGESIVITMSQTGRDYVPSPAAAGGYSINWAESTLTLPIVKRTCDDLFQVPMIEYGGEGQRVC' A
#
# COMPACT_ATOMS: atom_id res chain seq x y z
N GLN A 1 8.22 -18.20 -19.00
CA GLN A 1 8.74 -18.77 -17.74
C GLN A 1 8.19 -17.94 -16.59
N THR A 2 7.69 -18.57 -15.52
CA THR A 2 7.17 -17.86 -14.35
C THR A 2 8.29 -17.66 -13.33
N VAL A 3 8.36 -16.46 -12.76
CA VAL A 3 9.32 -16.10 -11.71
C VAL A 3 8.57 -15.45 -10.54
N VAL A 4 9.07 -15.63 -9.33
CA VAL A 4 8.51 -14.98 -8.14
C VAL A 4 9.29 -13.68 -7.88
N GLY A 5 8.62 -12.55 -8.06
CA GLY A 5 9.14 -11.24 -7.67
C GLY A 5 8.81 -10.95 -6.20
N LYS A 6 9.76 -10.35 -5.47
CA LYS A 6 9.50 -9.76 -4.15
C LYS A 6 9.62 -8.25 -4.26
N MET A 7 8.66 -7.54 -3.68
CA MET A 7 8.57 -6.08 -3.73
C MET A 7 8.21 -5.56 -2.34
N GLU A 8 8.71 -4.39 -2.01
CA GLU A 8 8.32 -3.66 -0.80
C GLU A 8 7.70 -2.32 -1.21
N PHE A 9 6.64 -1.94 -0.51
CA PHE A 9 6.02 -0.62 -0.65
C PHE A 9 6.66 0.34 0.36
N MET A 10 6.56 1.64 0.06
CA MET A 10 6.87 2.65 1.05
C MET A 10 5.98 2.47 2.28
N ALA A 11 6.56 2.64 3.47
CA ALA A 11 5.82 2.51 4.72
C ALA A 11 4.71 3.56 4.79
N MET A 12 3.52 3.13 5.22
CA MET A 12 2.34 3.98 5.42
C MET A 12 1.73 3.68 6.78
N ASP A 13 1.24 4.70 7.49
CA ASP A 13 0.43 4.56 8.70
C ASP A 13 -1.03 4.88 8.35
N ILE A 14 -1.82 3.83 8.11
CA ILE A 14 -3.18 3.94 7.56
C ILE A 14 -4.19 3.28 8.49
N PHE A 15 -5.31 3.95 8.72
CA PHE A 15 -6.52 3.36 9.30
C PHE A 15 -7.40 2.84 8.18
N LEU A 16 -8.10 1.73 8.45
CA LEU A 16 -9.17 1.30 7.58
C LEU A 16 -10.41 1.08 8.45
N GLU A 17 -11.46 1.84 8.15
CA GLU A 17 -12.78 1.70 8.75
C GLU A 17 -13.61 0.63 8.02
N GLU A 18 -14.71 0.23 8.66
CA GLU A 18 -15.67 -0.66 8.02
C GLU A 18 -16.23 -0.01 6.74
N GLY A 19 -16.25 -0.78 5.65
CA GLY A 19 -16.71 -0.29 4.34
C GLY A 19 -15.59 0.31 3.47
N GLU A 20 -14.40 0.56 4.03
CA GLU A 20 -13.23 0.96 3.26
C GLU A 20 -12.56 -0.23 2.57
N SER A 21 -11.76 0.04 1.53
CA SER A 21 -11.12 -1.01 0.73
C SER A 21 -9.68 -0.66 0.37
N ILE A 22 -8.86 -1.70 0.21
CA ILE A 22 -7.49 -1.59 -0.29
C ILE A 22 -7.50 -1.98 -1.77
N VAL A 23 -7.05 -1.08 -2.62
CA VAL A 23 -6.92 -1.32 -4.06
C VAL A 23 -5.44 -1.36 -4.45
N ILE A 24 -5.01 -2.48 -5.03
CA ILE A 24 -3.66 -2.64 -5.55
C ILE A 24 -3.72 -2.44 -7.06
N THR A 25 -2.99 -1.44 -7.55
CA THR A 25 -2.80 -1.22 -8.99
C THR A 25 -1.40 -1.66 -9.38
N MET A 26 -1.28 -2.51 -10.40
CA MET A 26 0.01 -3.00 -10.89
C MET A 26 0.21 -2.61 -12.34
N SER A 27 1.31 -1.90 -12.63
CA SER A 27 1.67 -1.43 -13.97
C SER A 27 3.12 -1.78 -14.30
N GLN A 28 3.42 -1.89 -15.60
CA GLN A 28 4.76 -2.26 -16.07
C GLN A 28 5.74 -1.13 -15.93
N THR A 29 5.22 0.06 -16.21
CA THR A 29 5.92 1.32 -16.19
C THR A 29 5.16 2.22 -15.22
N GLY A 30 5.90 3.05 -14.52
CA GLY A 30 5.35 4.02 -13.56
C GLY A 30 6.11 5.33 -13.68
N ARG A 31 5.63 6.36 -12.99
CA ARG A 31 6.32 7.66 -13.00
C ARG A 31 7.65 7.67 -12.24
N ASP A 32 7.84 6.73 -11.30
CA ASP A 32 8.91 6.81 -10.29
C ASP A 32 10.06 5.82 -10.50
N TYR A 33 9.95 4.93 -11.50
CA TYR A 33 11.02 3.99 -11.84
C TYR A 33 11.37 4.13 -13.32
N VAL A 34 12.67 4.29 -13.61
CA VAL A 34 13.19 4.24 -14.98
C VAL A 34 12.82 2.87 -15.56
N PRO A 35 12.10 2.81 -16.70
CA PRO A 35 11.70 1.54 -17.28
C PRO A 35 12.92 0.67 -17.56
N SER A 36 12.87 -0.59 -17.13
CA SER A 36 13.88 -1.56 -17.53
C SER A 36 13.90 -1.66 -19.06
N PRO A 37 15.07 -1.77 -19.70
CA PRO A 37 15.15 -2.09 -21.13
C PRO A 37 14.38 -3.38 -21.50
N ALA A 38 14.18 -4.28 -20.53
CA ALA A 38 13.37 -5.49 -20.68
C ALA A 38 11.85 -5.26 -20.52
N ALA A 39 11.40 -4.06 -20.17
CA ALA A 39 9.98 -3.70 -20.03
C ALA A 39 9.25 -3.59 -21.39
N ALA A 40 9.94 -3.80 -22.52
CA ALA A 40 9.33 -3.79 -23.85
C ALA A 40 8.50 -5.05 -24.16
N GLY A 41 8.58 -6.11 -23.35
CA GLY A 41 7.83 -7.36 -23.54
C GLY A 41 6.53 -7.43 -22.74
N GLY A 42 5.56 -8.25 -23.16
CA GLY A 42 4.36 -8.50 -22.36
C GLY A 42 4.65 -9.35 -21.12
N TYR A 43 3.97 -9.05 -20.01
CA TYR A 43 3.99 -9.86 -18.80
C TYR A 43 2.55 -10.08 -18.31
N SER A 44 2.34 -11.15 -17.57
CA SER A 44 1.08 -11.46 -16.91
C SER A 44 1.36 -11.84 -15.47
N ILE A 45 0.34 -11.66 -14.62
CA ILE A 45 0.44 -11.90 -13.19
C ILE A 45 -0.47 -13.06 -12.85
N ASN A 46 0.06 -14.05 -12.13
CA ASN A 46 -0.75 -15.09 -11.52
C ASN A 46 -1.33 -14.58 -10.21
N TRP A 47 -2.51 -13.96 -10.26
CA TRP A 47 -3.17 -13.39 -9.08
C TRP A 47 -3.55 -14.44 -8.03
N ALA A 48 -3.84 -15.68 -8.44
CA ALA A 48 -4.21 -16.76 -7.52
C ALA A 48 -3.06 -17.20 -6.61
N GLU A 49 -1.81 -17.02 -7.06
CA GLU A 49 -0.59 -17.36 -6.30
C GLU A 49 0.11 -16.12 -5.74
N SER A 50 -0.40 -14.92 -6.02
CA SER A 50 0.18 -13.68 -5.52
C SER A 50 -0.33 -13.39 -4.12
N THR A 51 0.56 -12.93 -3.23
CA THR A 51 0.22 -12.59 -1.84
C THR A 51 0.68 -11.17 -1.52
N LEU A 52 -0.19 -10.38 -0.90
CA LEU A 52 0.17 -9.12 -0.25
C LEU A 52 0.20 -9.34 1.27
N THR A 53 1.35 -9.09 1.89
CA THR A 53 1.50 -9.14 3.34
C THR A 53 1.44 -7.73 3.90
N LEU A 54 0.45 -7.44 4.75
CA LEU A 54 0.33 -6.18 5.47
C LEU A 54 0.54 -6.42 6.97
N PRO A 55 1.46 -5.70 7.63
CA PRO A 55 1.60 -5.78 9.07
C PRO A 55 0.40 -5.06 9.73
N ILE A 56 -0.56 -5.85 10.24
CA ILE A 56 -1.69 -5.31 10.98
C ILE A 56 -1.25 -5.08 12.44
N VAL A 57 -1.41 -3.85 12.92
CA VAL A 57 -1.09 -3.47 14.30
C VAL A 57 -2.38 -3.02 14.98
N LYS A 58 -2.64 -3.56 16.17
CA LYS A 58 -3.68 -3.06 17.05
C LYS A 58 -3.09 -1.95 17.92
N ARG A 59 -3.49 -0.71 17.67
CA ARG A 59 -3.09 0.48 18.44
C ARG A 59 -4.30 1.09 19.11
N THR A 60 -4.11 1.61 20.31
CA THR A 60 -5.08 2.50 20.96
C THR A 60 -4.82 3.94 20.53
N CYS A 61 -5.73 4.84 20.87
CA CYS A 61 -5.57 6.27 20.59
C CYS A 61 -4.28 6.86 21.16
N ASP A 62 -3.83 6.35 22.30
CA ASP A 62 -2.61 6.79 22.98
C ASP A 62 -1.33 6.39 22.22
N ASP A 63 -1.42 5.38 21.35
CA ASP A 63 -0.28 4.86 20.57
C ASP A 63 -0.18 5.48 19.16
N LEU A 64 -1.16 6.31 18.78
CA LEU A 64 -1.19 6.92 17.45
C LEU A 64 -0.27 8.14 17.40
N PHE A 65 0.59 8.17 16.39
CA PHE A 65 1.41 9.33 16.12
C PHE A 65 0.52 10.48 15.59
N GLN A 66 0.44 11.56 16.36
CA GLN A 66 -0.18 12.81 15.94
C GLN A 66 0.92 13.80 15.55
N VAL A 67 0.85 14.29 14.32
CA VAL A 67 1.73 15.36 13.85
C VAL A 67 1.43 16.61 14.68
N PRO A 68 2.43 17.24 15.30
CA PRO A 68 2.22 18.48 16.04
C PRO A 68 1.58 19.54 15.16
N MET A 69 0.70 20.37 15.75
CA MET A 69 0.05 21.52 15.08
C MET A 69 -1.02 21.14 14.03
N ILE A 70 -1.46 19.88 13.97
CA ILE A 70 -2.65 19.46 13.22
C ILE A 70 -3.80 19.24 14.20
N GLU A 71 -4.96 19.85 13.94
CA GLU A 71 -6.20 19.49 14.63
C GLU A 71 -6.75 18.20 14.02
N TYR A 72 -7.04 17.22 14.89
CA TYR A 72 -7.61 15.94 14.51
C TYR A 72 -9.09 15.90 14.91
N GLY A 73 -9.98 15.52 13.99
CA GLY A 73 -11.43 15.40 14.29
C GLY A 73 -12.42 15.71 13.15
N GLY A 74 -11.98 15.80 11.89
CA GLY A 74 -12.85 16.00 10.72
C GLY A 74 -13.14 14.72 9.92
N GLU A 75 -14.00 14.82 8.90
CA GLU A 75 -14.27 13.71 7.96
C GLU A 75 -12.97 13.27 7.26
N GLY A 76 -12.61 11.99 7.41
CA GLY A 76 -11.40 11.39 6.82
C GLY A 76 -10.15 11.43 7.70
N GLN A 77 -10.22 11.97 8.92
CA GLN A 77 -9.19 11.78 9.95
C GLN A 77 -9.59 10.65 10.89
N ARG A 78 -8.61 9.87 11.37
CA ARG A 78 -8.81 8.95 12.49
C ARG A 78 -9.40 9.72 13.68
N VAL A 79 -10.68 9.54 13.94
CA VAL A 79 -11.33 10.03 15.16
C VAL A 79 -11.01 9.03 16.26
N CYS A 80 -10.10 9.45 17.13
CA CYS A 80 -10.21 9.16 18.54
C CYS A 80 -11.05 10.28 19.16
#